data_AF-A0A7S2WHX1-F1
#
_entry.id   AF-A0A7S2WHX1-F1
#
_cell.length_a   1.000
_cell.length_b   1.000
_cell.length_c   1.000
_cell.angle_alpha   90.00
_cell.angle_beta   90.00
_cell.angle_gamma   90.00
#
_symmetry.space_group_name_H-M   'P 1'
#
loop_
_entity.id
_entity.type
_entity.pdbx_description
1 polymer ?
#
loop_
_entity_poly.entity_id
_entity_poly.type
_entity_poly.pdbx_seq_one_letter_code
_entity_poly.pdbx_strand_id
1 'polypeptide(L)'
;MMFLKSFVSLSVFALSTSSIYAQEKHVRGKDPAADAMYDMQKGLAGMQQAAQDPQVLAQLMQDMQDPDMMAEAKKMMDNPEFKKQMKQFEKSKDFKEASKKANTMMEDPSTAARVQAQMEHMIQRGQDTIKKNARSSMQDAIGAMDDPQVLAEAASMMKDPQFQQKMAQMAKDPAFKNYIKAMQDMMQDPQQKEQIEKVSAMLKHSL
;
A
#
# COMPACT_ATOMS: atom_id res chain seq x y z
N MET A 1 -74.34 14.87 22.28
CA MET A 1 -74.11 14.68 23.74
C MET A 1 -73.18 13.49 23.93
N MET A 2 -72.27 13.63 24.91
CA MET A 2 -71.46 12.59 25.57
C MET A 2 -70.19 12.06 24.89
N PHE A 3 -69.09 12.58 25.44
CA PHE A 3 -67.71 12.09 25.52
C PHE A 3 -67.58 10.70 26.16
N LEU A 4 -66.60 9.91 25.71
CA LEU A 4 -65.85 8.92 26.51
C LEU A 4 -64.53 8.63 25.75
N LYS A 5 -63.38 9.22 26.11
CA LYS A 5 -62.40 8.85 27.16
C LYS A 5 -61.63 7.54 26.90
N SER A 6 -60.30 7.63 27.07
CA SER A 6 -59.32 6.56 27.38
C SER A 6 -58.74 5.77 26.19
N PHE A 7 -57.43 5.52 26.04
CA PHE A 7 -56.20 5.89 26.76
C PHE A 7 -55.06 5.68 25.74
N VAL A 8 -54.23 6.69 25.48
CA VAL A 8 -53.01 6.54 24.67
C VAL A 8 -51.91 6.01 25.59
N SER A 9 -51.56 4.74 25.47
CA SER A 9 -50.39 4.17 26.13
C SER A 9 -49.17 4.39 25.24
N LEU A 10 -48.51 5.54 25.44
CA LEU A 10 -47.22 5.86 24.83
C LEU A 10 -46.11 5.18 25.64
N SER A 11 -45.83 3.90 25.36
CA SER A 11 -44.69 3.20 25.93
C SER A 11 -43.43 3.61 25.16
N VAL A 12 -42.84 4.75 25.55
CA VAL A 12 -41.49 5.15 25.13
C VAL A 12 -40.49 4.18 25.74
N PHE A 13 -40.06 3.17 24.97
CA PHE A 13 -38.93 2.33 25.33
C PHE A 13 -37.65 3.09 25.00
N ALA A 14 -37.26 4.00 25.90
CA ALA A 14 -35.93 4.60 25.92
C ALA A 14 -34.93 3.58 26.49
N LEU A 15 -34.54 2.58 25.69
CA LEU A 15 -33.31 1.82 25.96
C LEU A 15 -32.12 2.67 25.52
N SER A 16 -31.71 3.54 26.44
CA SER A 16 -30.39 4.15 26.48
C SER A 16 -29.36 3.07 26.82
N THR A 17 -28.97 2.27 25.83
CA THR A 17 -27.70 1.53 25.88
C THR A 17 -26.67 2.27 25.03
N SER A 18 -26.35 3.50 25.47
CA SER A 18 -25.01 4.04 25.26
C SER A 18 -24.06 3.20 26.13
N SER A 19 -23.75 1.99 25.66
CA SER A 19 -22.49 1.35 25.99
C SER A 19 -21.41 2.21 25.35
N ILE A 20 -21.06 3.27 26.07
CA ILE A 20 -19.82 4.00 25.91
C ILE A 20 -18.75 2.92 26.06
N TYR A 21 -18.23 2.44 24.93
CA TYR A 21 -16.89 1.88 24.90
C TYR A 21 -15.98 3.01 25.37
N ALA A 22 -15.76 3.09 26.67
CA ALA A 22 -14.68 3.84 27.26
C ALA A 22 -13.41 3.19 26.72
N GLN A 23 -12.98 3.67 25.57
CA GLN A 23 -11.70 3.32 24.98
C GLN A 23 -10.66 3.96 25.89
N GLU A 24 -10.30 3.27 26.97
CA GLU A 24 -9.18 3.64 27.82
C GLU A 24 -8.00 3.91 26.89
N LYS A 25 -7.45 5.13 26.96
CA LYS A 25 -6.24 5.48 26.22
C LYS A 25 -5.16 4.49 26.65
N HIS A 26 -4.84 3.55 25.78
CA HIS A 26 -3.77 2.60 25.99
C HIS A 26 -2.48 3.37 26.32
N VAL A 27 -1.93 3.14 27.51
CA VAL A 27 -0.71 3.79 28.01
C VAL A 27 0.48 2.88 27.74
N ARG A 28 1.27 3.23 26.73
CA ARG A 28 2.47 2.51 26.32
C ARG A 28 3.45 2.34 27.49
N GLY A 29 4.08 1.18 27.58
CA GLY A 29 5.21 0.89 28.49
C GLY A 29 4.86 0.26 29.83
N LYS A 30 3.57 0.03 30.13
CA LYS A 30 3.15 -0.67 31.36
C LYS A 30 3.05 -2.18 31.21
N ASP A 31 2.69 -2.65 30.01
CA ASP A 31 2.59 -4.06 29.69
C ASP A 31 3.09 -4.30 28.25
N PRO A 32 4.30 -4.85 28.07
CA PRO A 32 4.86 -5.14 26.76
C PRO A 32 3.97 -6.04 25.89
N ALA A 33 3.14 -6.90 26.50
CA ALA A 33 2.21 -7.75 25.75
C ALA A 33 1.00 -6.95 25.24
N ALA A 34 0.46 -6.04 26.05
CA ALA A 34 -0.62 -5.15 25.63
C ALA A 34 -0.16 -4.15 24.55
N ASP A 35 1.04 -3.61 24.69
CA ASP A 35 1.65 -2.72 23.70
C ASP A 35 1.81 -3.42 22.35
N ALA A 36 2.30 -4.65 22.37
CA ALA A 36 2.45 -5.45 21.17
C ALA A 36 1.11 -5.79 20.50
N MET A 37 0.09 -6.12 21.29
CA MET A 37 -1.26 -6.35 20.76
C MET A 37 -1.83 -5.08 20.13
N TYR A 38 -1.62 -3.92 20.75
CA TYR A 38 -2.04 -2.64 20.21
C TYR A 38 -1.34 -2.31 18.88
N ASP A 39 -0.01 -2.48 18.81
CA ASP A 39 0.76 -2.22 17.60
C ASP A 39 0.38 -3.21 16.48
N MET A 40 0.12 -4.48 16.81
CA MET A 40 -0.38 -5.48 15.86
C MET A 40 -1.78 -5.12 15.35
N GLN A 41 -2.69 -4.69 16.22
CA GLN A 41 -4.03 -4.26 15.83
C GLN A 41 -3.97 -3.03 14.92
N LYS A 42 -3.10 -2.07 15.21
CA LYS A 42 -2.86 -0.90 14.37
C LYS A 42 -2.27 -1.28 13.01
N GLY A 43 -1.32 -2.23 12.99
CA GLY A 43 -0.75 -2.78 11.76
C GLY A 43 -1.81 -3.48 10.90
N LEU A 44 -2.66 -4.30 11.52
CA LEU A 44 -3.79 -4.96 10.85
C LEU A 44 -4.82 -3.97 10.32
N ALA A 45 -5.14 -2.91 11.09
CA ALA A 45 -6.02 -1.85 10.62
C ALA A 45 -5.43 -1.10 9.42
N GLY A 46 -4.13 -0.81 9.45
CA GLY A 46 -3.41 -0.24 8.30
C GLY A 46 -3.45 -1.16 7.08
N MET A 47 -3.27 -2.47 7.28
CA MET A 47 -3.38 -3.46 6.19
C MET A 47 -4.81 -3.59 5.66
N GLN A 48 -5.83 -3.54 6.51
CA GLN A 48 -7.23 -3.51 6.09
C GLN A 48 -7.56 -2.25 5.28
N GLN A 49 -7.00 -1.11 5.67
CA GLN A 49 -7.14 0.13 4.92
C GLN A 49 -6.40 0.06 3.58
N ALA A 50 -5.19 -0.48 3.55
CA ALA A 50 -4.44 -0.73 2.32
C ALA A 50 -5.19 -1.69 1.37
N ALA A 51 -5.85 -2.72 1.90
CA ALA A 51 -6.65 -3.65 1.12
C ALA A 51 -7.91 -3.04 0.49
N GLN A 52 -8.37 -1.88 1.00
CA GLN A 52 -9.50 -1.14 0.41
C GLN A 52 -9.07 -0.22 -0.73
N ASP A 53 -7.77 0.13 -0.80
CA ASP A 53 -7.21 0.97 -1.86
C ASP A 53 -6.42 0.11 -2.85
N PRO A 54 -6.91 -0.05 -4.10
CA PRO A 54 -6.22 -0.81 -5.14
C PRO A 54 -4.77 -0.37 -5.36
N GLN A 55 -4.47 0.94 -5.28
CA GLN A 55 -3.11 1.45 -5.52
C GLN A 55 -2.18 1.06 -4.39
N VAL A 56 -2.62 1.24 -3.14
CA VAL A 56 -1.82 0.88 -1.95
C VAL A 56 -1.63 -0.63 -1.89
N LEU A 57 -2.66 -1.41 -2.21
CA LEU A 57 -2.55 -2.87 -2.29
C LEU A 57 -1.55 -3.31 -3.36
N ALA A 58 -1.63 -2.74 -4.57
CA ALA A 58 -0.71 -3.07 -5.66
C ALA A 58 0.73 -2.70 -5.30
N GLN A 59 0.95 -1.53 -4.69
CA GLN A 59 2.26 -1.12 -4.20
C GLN A 59 2.79 -2.08 -3.13
N LEU A 60 1.97 -2.40 -2.13
CA LEU A 60 2.33 -3.35 -1.07
C LEU A 60 2.72 -4.72 -1.64
N MET A 61 1.98 -5.22 -2.64
CA MET A 61 2.32 -6.48 -3.29
C MET A 61 3.61 -6.42 -4.11
N GLN A 62 3.92 -5.27 -4.68
CA GLN A 62 5.20 -5.04 -5.36
C GLN A 62 6.35 -4.99 -4.34
N ASP A 63 6.17 -4.30 -3.22
CA ASP A 63 7.14 -4.23 -2.13
C ASP A 63 7.38 -5.62 -1.52
N MET A 64 6.34 -6.46 -1.42
CA MET A 64 6.47 -7.85 -0.99
C MET A 64 7.15 -8.77 -2.01
N GLN A 65 7.29 -8.37 -3.27
CA GLN A 65 8.08 -9.12 -4.25
C GLN A 65 9.57 -8.79 -4.15
N ASP A 66 9.93 -7.72 -3.43
CA ASP A 66 11.32 -7.39 -3.16
C ASP A 66 11.93 -8.44 -2.22
N PRO A 67 12.98 -9.18 -2.65
CA PRO A 67 13.59 -10.22 -1.85
C PRO A 67 14.25 -9.69 -0.57
N ASP A 68 14.75 -8.45 -0.57
CA ASP A 68 15.39 -7.86 0.60
C ASP A 68 14.34 -7.49 1.65
N MET A 69 13.21 -6.91 1.22
CA MET A 69 12.06 -6.65 2.08
C MET A 69 11.46 -7.94 2.64
N MET A 70 11.34 -8.99 1.82
CA MET A 70 10.91 -10.31 2.29
C MET A 70 11.87 -10.92 3.30
N ALA A 71 13.19 -10.79 3.08
CA ALA A 71 14.19 -11.31 4.00
C ALA A 71 14.12 -10.60 5.37
N GLU A 72 13.93 -9.28 5.37
CA GLU A 72 13.76 -8.51 6.60
C GLU A 72 12.42 -8.83 7.30
N ALA A 73 11.32 -8.89 6.55
CA ALA A 73 10.02 -9.31 7.08
C ALA A 73 10.10 -10.72 7.69
N LYS A 74 10.77 -11.65 7.02
CA LYS A 74 11.01 -13.01 7.52
C LYS A 74 11.82 -12.99 8.81
N LYS A 75 12.88 -12.17 8.88
CA LYS A 75 13.69 -12.00 10.09
C LYS A 75 12.86 -11.46 11.26
N MET A 76 11.96 -10.50 11.00
CA MET A 76 11.02 -10.00 12.01
C MET A 76 10.02 -11.08 12.44
N MET A 77 9.47 -11.84 11.51
CA MET A 77 8.57 -12.96 11.80
C MET A 77 9.27 -14.09 12.57
N ASP A 78 10.57 -14.27 12.33
CA ASP A 78 11.37 -15.30 12.99
C ASP A 78 11.80 -14.91 14.41
N ASN A 79 11.63 -13.64 14.79
CA ASN A 79 11.94 -13.14 16.12
C ASN A 79 11.14 -13.91 17.20
N PRO A 80 11.80 -14.41 18.27
CA PRO A 80 11.14 -15.13 19.36
C PRO A 80 10.01 -14.38 20.05
N GLU A 81 10.14 -13.06 20.23
CA GLU A 81 9.09 -12.23 20.85
C GLU A 81 7.85 -12.15 19.97
N PHE A 82 8.06 -11.91 18.68
CA PHE A 82 6.99 -11.91 17.69
C PHE A 82 6.30 -13.27 17.62
N LYS A 83 7.06 -14.37 17.57
CA LYS A 83 6.51 -15.74 17.62
C LYS A 83 5.70 -16.00 18.88
N LYS A 84 6.15 -15.51 20.03
CA LYS A 84 5.42 -15.65 21.30
C LYS A 84 4.10 -14.89 21.27
N GLN A 85 4.11 -13.65 20.78
CA GLN A 85 2.90 -12.82 20.64
C GLN A 85 1.93 -13.42 19.63
N MET A 86 2.41 -13.87 18.46
CA MET A 86 1.59 -14.57 17.48
C MET A 86 0.96 -15.83 18.06
N LYS A 87 1.70 -16.66 18.81
CA LYS A 87 1.12 -17.82 19.49
C LYS A 87 0.07 -17.46 20.54
N GLN A 88 0.18 -16.31 21.20
CA GLN A 88 -0.86 -15.84 22.12
C GLN A 88 -2.09 -15.36 21.35
N PHE A 89 -1.89 -14.61 20.27
CA PHE A 89 -2.94 -14.17 19.37
C PHE A 89 -3.68 -15.34 18.72
N GLU A 90 -2.97 -16.35 18.24
CA GLU A 90 -3.53 -17.59 17.66
C GLU A 90 -4.40 -18.37 18.65
N LYS A 91 -4.09 -18.27 19.95
CA LYS A 91 -4.88 -18.92 21.00
C LYS A 91 -6.16 -18.15 21.34
N SER A 92 -6.25 -16.87 20.94
CA SER A 92 -7.44 -16.05 21.19
C SER A 92 -8.67 -16.66 20.52
N LYS A 93 -9.83 -16.46 21.16
CA LYS A 93 -11.11 -16.97 20.66
C LYS A 93 -11.43 -16.34 19.30
N ASP A 94 -11.23 -15.03 19.19
CA ASP A 94 -11.52 -14.25 17.98
C ASP A 94 -10.70 -14.74 16.78
N PHE A 95 -9.40 -15.01 16.97
CA PHE A 95 -8.57 -15.57 15.91
C PHE A 95 -9.05 -16.95 15.49
N LYS A 96 -9.37 -17.84 16.44
CA LYS A 96 -9.86 -19.19 16.12
C LYS A 96 -11.18 -19.17 15.36
N GLU A 97 -12.11 -18.29 15.75
CA GLU A 97 -13.39 -18.13 15.06
C GLU A 97 -13.20 -17.53 13.66
N ALA A 98 -12.39 -16.48 13.53
CA ALA A 98 -12.05 -15.88 12.25
C ALA A 98 -11.34 -16.87 11.32
N SER A 99 -10.39 -17.65 11.84
CA SER A 99 -9.64 -18.65 11.08
C SER A 99 -10.52 -19.81 10.62
N LYS A 100 -11.43 -20.30 11.49
CA LYS A 100 -12.45 -21.28 11.07
C LYS A 100 -13.33 -20.74 9.96
N LYS A 101 -13.85 -19.52 10.11
CA LYS A 101 -14.69 -18.88 9.09
C LYS A 101 -13.94 -18.69 7.77
N ALA A 102 -12.70 -18.24 7.83
CA ALA A 102 -11.83 -18.09 6.66
C ALA A 102 -11.59 -19.43 5.96
N ASN A 103 -11.27 -20.50 6.71
CA ASN A 103 -11.10 -21.84 6.16
C ASN A 103 -12.37 -22.33 5.47
N THR A 104 -13.54 -22.20 6.12
CA THR A 104 -14.82 -22.58 5.50
C THR A 104 -15.11 -21.79 4.22
N MET A 105 -14.76 -20.51 4.18
CA MET A 105 -14.89 -19.69 2.96
C MET A 105 -13.91 -20.11 1.86
N MET A 106 -12.71 -20.58 2.20
CA MET A 106 -11.71 -21.06 1.23
C MET A 106 -11.96 -22.49 0.76
N GLU A 107 -12.57 -23.34 1.60
CA GLU A 107 -12.98 -24.71 1.25
C GLU A 107 -14.09 -24.72 0.19
N ASP A 108 -14.89 -23.66 0.09
CA ASP A 108 -15.82 -23.46 -1.00
C ASP A 108 -15.08 -22.93 -2.24
N PRO A 109 -14.91 -23.75 -3.30
CA PRO A 109 -14.17 -23.36 -4.50
C PRO A 109 -14.80 -22.16 -5.21
N SER A 110 -16.11 -21.94 -5.08
CA SER A 110 -16.78 -20.79 -5.69
C SER A 110 -16.43 -19.49 -4.95
N THR A 111 -16.36 -19.55 -3.63
CA THR A 111 -15.97 -18.42 -2.79
C THR A 111 -14.47 -18.14 -2.94
N ALA A 112 -13.63 -19.17 -2.95
CA ALA A 112 -12.19 -19.04 -3.21
C ALA A 112 -11.92 -18.39 -4.58
N ALA A 113 -12.56 -18.89 -5.65
CA ALA A 113 -12.42 -18.31 -6.99
C ALA A 113 -12.88 -16.85 -7.04
N ARG A 114 -13.97 -16.50 -6.36
CA ARG A 114 -14.45 -15.12 -6.29
C ARG A 114 -13.47 -14.20 -5.57
N VAL A 115 -12.92 -14.64 -4.44
CA VAL A 115 -11.92 -13.87 -3.68
C VAL A 115 -10.66 -13.67 -4.51
N GLN A 116 -10.18 -14.73 -5.19
CA GLN A 116 -9.03 -14.64 -6.07
C GLN A 116 -9.29 -13.67 -7.23
N ALA A 117 -10.43 -13.78 -7.92
CA ALA A 117 -10.79 -12.89 -9.03
C ALA A 117 -10.94 -11.43 -8.57
N GLN A 118 -11.52 -11.20 -7.38
CA GLN A 118 -11.62 -9.87 -6.80
C GLN A 118 -10.24 -9.30 -6.48
N MET A 119 -9.34 -10.10 -5.91
CA MET A 119 -7.98 -9.71 -5.60
C MET A 119 -7.19 -9.40 -6.88
N GLU A 120 -7.21 -10.30 -7.87
CA GLU A 120 -6.59 -10.07 -9.18
C GLU A 120 -7.08 -8.77 -9.82
N HIS A 121 -8.39 -8.54 -9.85
CA HIS A 121 -8.96 -7.32 -10.40
C HIS A 121 -8.56 -6.06 -9.63
N MET A 122 -8.48 -6.11 -8.29
CA MET A 122 -7.98 -4.99 -7.49
C MET A 122 -6.52 -4.70 -7.77
N ILE A 123 -5.67 -5.73 -7.83
CA ILE A 123 -4.25 -5.59 -8.17
C ILE A 123 -4.11 -4.99 -9.57
N GLN A 124 -4.86 -5.48 -10.54
CA GLN A 124 -4.84 -4.98 -11.91
C GLN A 124 -5.23 -3.50 -11.96
N ARG A 125 -6.34 -3.12 -11.31
CA ARG A 125 -6.75 -1.70 -11.23
C ARG A 125 -5.71 -0.83 -10.54
N GLY A 126 -5.10 -1.32 -9.48
CA GLY A 126 -4.01 -0.63 -8.80
C GLY A 126 -2.83 -0.39 -9.73
N GLN A 127 -2.35 -1.44 -10.40
CA GLN A 127 -1.26 -1.37 -11.36
C GLN A 127 -1.59 -0.45 -12.54
N ASP A 128 -2.80 -0.52 -13.10
CA ASP A 128 -3.23 0.34 -14.19
C ASP A 128 -3.27 1.80 -13.77
N THR A 129 -3.73 2.09 -12.55
CA THR A 129 -3.74 3.46 -12.02
C THR A 129 -2.32 3.96 -11.76
N ILE A 130 -1.44 3.12 -11.19
CA ILE A 130 -0.02 3.43 -11.03
C ILE A 130 0.63 3.71 -12.39
N LYS A 131 0.40 2.86 -13.39
CA LYS A 131 0.91 3.04 -14.77
C LYS A 131 0.37 4.32 -15.40
N LYS A 132 -0.91 4.63 -15.25
CA LYS A 132 -1.53 5.84 -15.80
C LYS A 132 -0.96 7.10 -15.15
N ASN A 133 -0.84 7.11 -13.82
CA ASN A 133 -0.27 8.23 -13.08
C ASN A 133 1.22 8.41 -13.41
N ALA A 134 1.97 7.30 -13.49
CA ALA A 134 3.37 7.31 -13.91
C ALA A 134 3.50 7.85 -15.34
N ARG A 135 2.64 7.41 -16.27
CA ARG A 135 2.64 7.90 -17.66
C ARG A 135 2.33 9.40 -17.73
N SER A 136 1.32 9.88 -17.00
CA SER A 136 1.00 11.32 -16.95
C SER A 136 2.16 12.12 -16.38
N SER A 137 2.67 11.72 -15.21
CA SER A 137 3.80 12.40 -14.56
C SER A 137 5.05 12.41 -15.44
N MET A 138 5.27 11.32 -16.19
CA MET A 138 6.38 11.21 -17.13
C MET A 138 6.17 12.06 -18.37
N GLN A 139 4.95 12.15 -18.89
CA GLN A 139 4.60 13.09 -19.97
C GLN A 139 4.80 14.54 -19.54
N ASP A 140 4.40 14.90 -18.32
CA ASP A 140 4.61 16.23 -17.76
C ASP A 140 6.11 16.51 -17.57
N ALA A 141 6.87 15.53 -17.09
CA ALA A 141 8.33 15.64 -16.96
C ALA A 141 9.02 15.76 -18.32
N ILE A 142 8.64 14.95 -19.31
CA ILE A 142 9.14 15.02 -20.69
C ILE A 142 8.80 16.39 -21.31
N GLY A 143 7.57 16.88 -21.10
CA GLY A 143 7.16 18.20 -21.56
C GLY A 143 7.95 19.33 -20.90
N ALA A 144 8.28 19.21 -19.61
CA ALA A 144 9.18 20.14 -18.94
C ALA A 144 10.62 20.06 -19.47
N MET A 145 11.07 18.89 -19.92
CA MET A 145 12.36 18.70 -20.60
C MET A 145 12.36 19.21 -22.04
N ASP A 146 11.22 19.58 -22.63
CA ASP A 146 11.20 20.31 -23.91
C ASP A 146 11.59 21.79 -23.72
N ASP A 147 11.65 22.29 -22.47
CA ASP A 147 12.15 23.63 -22.17
C ASP A 147 13.70 23.67 -22.18
N PRO A 148 14.32 24.48 -23.06
CA PRO A 148 15.78 24.57 -23.15
C PRO A 148 16.43 25.10 -21.87
N GLN A 149 15.73 25.89 -21.04
CA GLN A 149 16.26 26.33 -19.75
C GLN A 149 16.33 25.17 -18.75
N VAL A 150 15.28 24.35 -18.69
CA VAL A 150 15.24 23.16 -17.84
C VAL A 150 16.29 22.14 -18.29
N LEU A 151 16.49 21.97 -19.60
CA LEU A 151 17.55 21.10 -20.14
C LEU A 151 18.95 21.60 -19.79
N ALA A 152 19.21 22.91 -19.92
CA ALA A 152 20.50 23.48 -19.57
C ALA A 152 20.80 23.33 -18.07
N GLU A 153 19.81 23.54 -17.21
CA GLU A 153 19.93 23.33 -15.76
C GLU A 153 20.14 21.84 -15.43
N ALA A 154 19.36 20.94 -16.02
CA ALA A 154 19.52 19.50 -15.85
C ALA A 154 20.91 19.02 -16.32
N ALA A 155 21.39 19.50 -17.46
CA ALA A 155 22.72 19.20 -17.97
C ALA A 155 23.83 19.76 -17.06
N SER A 156 23.61 20.92 -16.45
CA SER A 156 24.52 21.48 -15.43
C SER A 156 24.54 20.62 -14.17
N MET A 157 23.38 20.18 -13.68
CA MET A 157 23.29 19.26 -12.54
C MET A 157 23.95 17.91 -12.83
N MET A 158 23.81 17.36 -14.04
CA MET A 158 24.48 16.11 -14.43
C MET A 158 26.02 16.22 -14.46
N LYS A 159 26.55 17.42 -14.69
CA LYS A 159 27.99 17.70 -14.63
C LYS A 159 28.49 17.93 -13.20
N ASP A 160 27.60 18.07 -12.22
CA ASP A 160 27.96 18.25 -10.83
C ASP A 160 28.62 16.96 -10.27
N PRO A 161 29.85 17.03 -9.73
CA PRO A 161 30.54 15.88 -9.14
C PRO A 161 29.77 15.22 -7.98
N GLN A 162 29.06 16.00 -7.16
CA GLN A 162 28.24 15.49 -6.06
C GLN A 162 27.04 14.71 -6.58
N PHE A 163 26.44 15.19 -7.68
CA PHE A 163 25.35 14.48 -8.35
C PHE A 163 25.84 13.17 -8.96
N GLN A 164 26.98 13.18 -9.65
CA GLN A 164 27.59 11.97 -10.22
C GLN A 164 27.94 10.93 -9.14
N GLN A 165 28.47 11.36 -8.00
CA GLN A 165 28.74 10.47 -6.87
C GLN A 165 27.46 9.86 -6.28
N LYS A 166 26.42 10.68 -6.10
CA LYS A 166 25.11 10.19 -5.64
C LYS A 166 24.49 9.20 -6.63
N MET A 167 24.54 9.49 -7.93
CA MET A 167 24.08 8.56 -8.97
C MET A 167 24.88 7.27 -8.96
N ALA A 168 26.20 7.32 -8.80
CA ALA A 168 27.04 6.12 -8.70
C ALA A 168 26.79 5.31 -7.42
N GLN A 169 26.37 5.94 -6.32
CA GLN A 169 25.91 5.25 -5.11
C GLN A 169 24.54 4.62 -5.33
N MET A 170 23.61 5.37 -5.91
CA MET A 170 22.25 4.88 -6.22
C MET A 170 22.28 3.74 -7.23
N ALA A 171 23.20 3.75 -8.19
CA ALA A 171 23.41 2.66 -9.15
C ALA A 171 23.86 1.34 -8.51
N LYS A 172 24.37 1.38 -7.28
CA LYS A 172 24.71 0.18 -6.51
C LYS A 172 23.51 -0.38 -5.75
N ASP A 173 22.44 0.40 -5.61
CA ASP A 173 21.21 -0.01 -4.96
C ASP A 173 20.46 -1.06 -5.82
N PRO A 174 20.08 -2.22 -5.26
CA PRO A 174 19.26 -3.22 -5.95
C PRO A 174 17.93 -2.65 -6.49
N ALA A 175 17.29 -1.74 -5.75
CA ALA A 175 16.05 -1.10 -6.18
C ALA A 175 16.25 -0.25 -7.43
N PHE A 176 17.41 0.40 -7.57
CA PHE A 176 17.75 1.16 -8.76
C PHE A 176 18.00 0.25 -9.98
N LYS A 177 18.47 -0.99 -9.80
CA LYS A 177 18.57 -1.95 -10.91
C LYS A 177 17.21 -2.31 -11.47
N ASN A 178 16.20 -2.45 -10.61
CA ASN A 178 14.81 -2.68 -11.04
C ASN A 178 14.27 -1.47 -11.81
N TYR A 179 14.60 -0.25 -11.37
CA TYR A 179 14.26 0.98 -12.10
C TYR A 179 14.94 1.05 -13.47
N ILE A 180 16.25 0.77 -13.56
CA ILE A 180 17.00 0.70 -14.82
C ILE A 180 16.37 -0.32 -15.77
N LYS A 181 16.00 -1.50 -15.26
CA LYS A 181 15.35 -2.54 -16.06
C LYS A 181 13.99 -2.09 -16.59
N ALA A 182 13.14 -1.50 -15.75
CA ALA A 182 11.85 -0.97 -16.17
C ALA A 182 11.99 0.14 -17.23
N MET A 183 12.99 1.01 -17.08
CA MET A 183 13.31 2.04 -18.07
C MET A 183 13.88 1.45 -19.37
N GLN A 184 14.63 0.34 -19.29
CA GLN A 184 15.12 -0.39 -20.45
C GLN A 184 13.98 -1.08 -21.21
N ASP A 185 13.03 -1.70 -20.52
CA ASP A 185 11.82 -2.28 -21.12
C ASP A 185 10.96 -1.19 -21.79
N MET A 186 10.92 0.00 -21.20
CA MET A 186 10.23 1.16 -21.75
C MET A 186 10.90 1.71 -23.01
N MET A 187 12.23 1.71 -23.10
CA MET A 187 12.95 2.08 -24.33
C MET A 187 12.78 1.05 -25.46
N GLN A 188 12.34 -0.17 -25.15
CA GLN A 188 11.98 -1.16 -26.16
C GLN A 188 10.58 -0.90 -26.74
N ASP A 189 9.75 -0.11 -26.06
CA ASP A 189 8.46 0.34 -26.59
C ASP A 189 8.69 1.38 -27.70
N PRO A 190 8.25 1.12 -28.95
CA PRO A 190 8.50 2.00 -30.08
C PRO A 190 7.96 3.43 -29.88
N GLN A 191 6.81 3.57 -29.23
CA GLN A 191 6.18 4.88 -29.04
C GLN A 191 6.93 5.74 -28.01
N GLN A 192 7.45 5.10 -26.96
CA GLN A 192 8.21 5.81 -25.94
C GLN A 192 9.64 6.10 -26.41
N LYS A 193 10.22 5.19 -27.19
CA LYS A 193 11.52 5.38 -27.82
C LYS A 193 11.56 6.63 -28.70
N GLU A 194 10.55 6.85 -29.55
CA GLU A 194 10.49 8.05 -30.40
C GLU A 194 10.47 9.36 -29.58
N GLN A 195 9.74 9.38 -28.45
CA GLN A 195 9.69 10.54 -27.57
C GLN A 195 11.04 10.80 -26.89
N ILE A 196 11.70 9.74 -26.39
CA ILE A 196 13.02 9.84 -25.76
C ILE A 196 14.08 10.28 -26.78
N GLU A 197 14.04 9.75 -28.01
CA GLU A 197 14.96 10.15 -29.07
C GLU A 197 14.79 11.63 -29.46
N LYS A 198 13.54 12.13 -29.48
CA LYS A 198 13.26 13.55 -29.72
C LYS A 198 13.89 14.43 -28.63
N VAL A 199 13.70 14.09 -27.36
CA VAL A 199 14.31 14.82 -26.23
C VAL A 199 15.84 14.74 -26.27
N SER A 200 16.40 13.56 -26.58
CA SER A 200 17.84 13.34 -26.71
C SER A 200 18.46 14.17 -27.84
N ALA A 201 17.76 14.30 -28.98
CA ALA A 201 18.18 15.15 -30.08
C ALA A 201 18.20 16.64 -29.70
N MET A 202 17.21 17.09 -28.93
CA MET A 202 17.15 18.48 -28.41
C MET A 202 18.26 18.76 -27.40
N LEU A 203 18.59 17.79 -26.53
CA LEU A 203 19.73 17.86 -25.60
C LEU A 203 21.08 17.97 -26.32
N LYS A 204 21.29 17.18 -27.38
CA LYS A 204 22.55 17.23 -28.16
C LYS A 204 22.75 18.54 -28.91
N HIS A 205 21.66 19.25 -29.24
CA HIS A 205 21.72 20.53 -29.91
C HIS A 205 21.92 21.73 -28.96
N SER A 206 21.67 21.54 -27.66
CA SER A 206 21.77 22.58 -26.61
C SER A 206 23.04 22.49 -25.76
N LEU A 207 23.84 21.44 -25.94
CA LEU A 207 25.18 21.24 -25.36
C LEU A 207 26.29 21.72 -26.30
#